data_AF-A0A2E9ITA8-F1
#
_entry.id   AF-A0A2E9ITA8-F1
#
_cell.length_a   1.000
_cell.length_b   1.000
_cell.length_c   1.000
_cell.angle_alpha   90.00
_cell.angle_beta   90.00
_cell.angle_gamma   90.00
#
_symmetry.space_group_name_H-M   'P 1'
#
loop_
_entity.id
_entity.type
_entity.pdbx_description
1 polymer ?
#
loop_
_entity_poly.entity_id
_entity_poly.type
_entity_poly.pdbx_seq_one_letter_code
_entity_poly.pdbx_strand_id
1 'polypeptide(L)'
;MDMAVDGDRDGEVTFEGADTTSEDEPFRFWLNNDSDIAEVGESPTGAADSSNNEISTKRDLEDFARLSFTTDVIQDQLKSGDIELGFKWKGAEGSPSLKLYWSAMSDGSKLYVEDDEEADLQMDAKYKTALGTVSGSTATYVDKKVFESIEDDDKVHFLFEGVSAGKGELIMTLKMNGTESETSGEWIELLPIEKMYQTANATPTGGFNSTLQNTATAPSYPSFGHSIESGFEAAWDETQNATVFIHGWRTPAEGSRMAAEIMFKRLWWQGYQGRFIYFRWPTLTGDYTFSDSELRAWKYGDSLKSLLDSGIPNGYRKNVVAHSLGNIVVGGAIKRGASMNTYVAMQAAIPAGCYDTSSSDNYFAAKSTPDLADPDKGYRGHLSDTSINVINYFNPSDYALVAGTYNTFFFGSYDTNWRKWQRDYKPRYGSLGTAWDGDIRYIYNPSDPSLILRLYLFRDRPIAANDDEILRYVNDIEESMSMIASSKSAALGATSISKSGSQNLDLSDNSLGEFTDSAADHSGQFNRPIQGAFDFYSSLSGFVNE
;
A
#
# COMPACT_ATOMS: atom_id res chain seq x y z
N MET A 1 36.78 -9.64 -14.72
CA MET A 1 35.40 -10.12 -14.67
C MET A 1 34.92 -9.90 -13.28
N ASP A 2 34.13 -8.85 -13.18
CA ASP A 2 33.53 -8.39 -11.95
C ASP A 2 32.02 -8.56 -12.10
N MET A 3 31.35 -8.81 -10.99
CA MET A 3 29.91 -8.93 -10.90
C MET A 3 29.39 -7.74 -10.08
N ALA A 4 28.16 -7.32 -10.31
CA ALA A 4 27.54 -6.23 -9.59
C ALA A 4 26.02 -6.38 -9.54
N VAL A 5 25.44 -5.78 -8.51
CA VAL A 5 24.01 -5.57 -8.31
C VAL A 5 23.79 -4.05 -8.11
N ASP A 6 22.55 -3.60 -8.13
CA ASP A 6 22.18 -2.23 -7.74
C ASP A 6 22.13 -2.15 -6.20
N GLY A 7 23.31 -2.05 -5.59
CA GLY A 7 23.54 -2.20 -4.16
C GLY A 7 22.94 -1.07 -3.33
N ASP A 8 23.02 0.16 -3.83
CA ASP A 8 22.50 1.36 -3.16
C ASP A 8 21.08 1.77 -3.59
N ARG A 9 20.52 1.09 -4.60
CA ARG A 9 19.16 1.26 -5.15
C ARG A 9 18.98 2.60 -5.87
N ASP A 10 20.03 3.18 -6.42
CA ASP A 10 19.95 4.44 -7.17
C ASP A 10 19.40 4.26 -8.60
N GLY A 11 19.32 3.02 -9.08
CA GLY A 11 18.82 2.69 -10.41
C GLY A 11 19.92 2.42 -11.44
N GLU A 12 21.18 2.62 -11.10
CA GLU A 12 22.35 2.27 -11.91
C GLU A 12 23.03 1.02 -11.35
N VAL A 13 23.85 0.34 -12.17
CA VAL A 13 24.68 -0.78 -11.71
C VAL A 13 26.13 -0.45 -12.01
N THR A 14 26.93 -0.32 -10.95
CA THR A 14 28.33 0.02 -10.99
C THR A 14 29.18 -1.11 -10.42
N PHE A 15 30.36 -1.35 -11.01
CA PHE A 15 31.26 -2.44 -10.59
C PHE A 15 32.25 -2.02 -9.48
N GLU A 16 32.17 -0.77 -9.02
CA GLU A 16 33.01 -0.20 -7.97
C GLU A 16 32.21 0.86 -7.20
N GLY A 17 32.48 1.02 -5.91
CA GLY A 17 31.94 2.14 -5.13
C GLY A 17 30.66 1.80 -4.39
N ALA A 18 29.57 2.52 -4.67
CA ALA A 18 28.35 2.47 -3.85
C ALA A 18 27.64 1.11 -3.91
N ASP A 19 27.80 0.36 -5.01
CA ASP A 19 27.22 -0.97 -5.19
C ASP A 19 28.06 -2.11 -4.60
N THR A 20 29.22 -1.81 -4.02
CA THR A 20 30.08 -2.85 -3.45
C THR A 20 29.42 -3.47 -2.22
N THR A 21 29.16 -4.78 -2.27
CA THR A 21 28.59 -5.52 -1.15
C THR A 21 29.65 -6.18 -0.27
N SER A 22 29.28 -6.50 0.98
CA SER A 22 30.12 -7.26 1.90
C SER A 22 29.31 -8.19 2.80
N GLU A 23 30.00 -9.05 3.56
CA GLU A 23 29.32 -9.89 4.54
C GLU A 23 28.54 -9.06 5.57
N ASP A 24 29.02 -7.87 5.96
CA ASP A 24 28.30 -7.01 6.91
C ASP A 24 27.26 -6.10 6.22
N GLU A 25 27.47 -5.81 4.94
CA GLU A 25 26.64 -4.93 4.11
C GLU A 25 26.19 -5.66 2.82
N PRO A 26 25.35 -6.72 2.93
CA PRO A 26 24.90 -7.48 1.76
C PRO A 26 23.83 -6.71 0.99
N PHE A 27 23.70 -7.00 -0.30
CA PHE A 27 22.51 -6.65 -1.07
C PHE A 27 21.32 -7.46 -0.55
N ARG A 28 20.31 -6.76 -0.01
CA ARG A 28 19.12 -7.37 0.58
C ARG A 28 17.97 -7.37 -0.41
N PHE A 29 17.42 -8.54 -0.69
CA PHE A 29 16.27 -8.70 -1.59
C PHE A 29 15.31 -9.76 -1.06
N TRP A 30 14.05 -9.71 -1.51
CA TRP A 30 13.03 -10.61 -0.99
C TRP A 30 12.92 -11.91 -1.80
N LEU A 31 12.20 -12.88 -1.22
CA LEU A 31 11.76 -14.08 -1.91
C LEU A 31 10.52 -13.78 -2.75
N ASN A 32 10.46 -14.33 -3.96
CA ASN A 32 9.28 -14.30 -4.82
C ASN A 32 8.28 -15.39 -4.39
N ASN A 33 7.74 -15.25 -3.17
CA ASN A 33 6.92 -16.26 -2.50
C ASN A 33 5.41 -15.98 -2.55
N ASP A 34 5.01 -14.87 -3.17
CA ASP A 34 3.64 -14.53 -3.54
C ASP A 34 3.23 -15.21 -4.86
N SER A 35 2.07 -14.82 -5.39
CA SER A 35 1.42 -15.49 -6.51
C SER A 35 0.64 -14.49 -7.36
N ASP A 36 1.19 -14.16 -8.52
CA ASP A 36 0.64 -13.27 -9.54
C ASP A 36 0.04 -14.05 -10.70
N ILE A 37 -1.09 -14.72 -10.42
CA ILE A 37 -1.84 -15.48 -11.43
C ILE A 37 -2.61 -14.58 -12.43
N ALA A 38 -2.60 -13.26 -12.23
CA ALA A 38 -3.26 -12.28 -13.08
C ALA A 38 -2.53 -10.93 -13.05
N GLU A 39 -2.63 -10.16 -14.13
CA GLU A 39 -2.05 -8.80 -14.25
C GLU A 39 -2.63 -7.79 -13.26
N VAL A 40 -3.80 -8.08 -12.66
CA VAL A 40 -4.49 -7.17 -11.74
C VAL A 40 -4.75 -7.87 -10.41
N GLY A 41 -4.10 -7.37 -9.36
CA GLY A 41 -4.17 -7.87 -8.00
C GLY A 41 -3.38 -9.16 -7.78
N GLU A 42 -2.89 -9.37 -6.56
CA GLU A 42 -2.23 -10.60 -6.14
C GLU A 42 -3.24 -11.65 -5.65
N SER A 43 -2.89 -12.94 -5.80
CA SER A 43 -3.67 -14.06 -5.27
C SER A 43 -3.03 -14.63 -4.00
N PRO A 44 -3.75 -14.70 -2.88
CA PRO A 44 -3.24 -15.28 -1.63
C PRO A 44 -3.15 -16.83 -1.65
N THR A 45 -3.59 -17.48 -2.73
CA THR A 45 -3.84 -18.94 -2.74
C THR A 45 -3.10 -19.72 -3.82
N GLY A 46 -2.11 -19.10 -4.49
CA GLY A 46 -1.29 -19.79 -5.50
C GLY A 46 -0.04 -20.45 -4.92
N ALA A 47 0.63 -21.22 -5.76
CA ALA A 47 2.01 -21.62 -5.49
C ALA A 47 2.91 -20.39 -5.63
N ALA A 48 3.99 -20.32 -4.85
CA ALA A 48 5.00 -19.27 -4.99
C ALA A 48 5.43 -19.12 -6.46
N ASP A 49 5.52 -17.90 -6.98
CA ASP A 49 5.98 -17.68 -8.36
C ASP A 49 7.41 -18.17 -8.57
N SER A 50 8.22 -18.15 -7.51
CA SER A 50 9.53 -18.82 -7.49
C SER A 50 9.46 -20.35 -7.67
N SER A 51 8.29 -20.98 -7.76
CA SER A 51 8.15 -22.40 -8.14
C SER A 51 7.95 -22.62 -9.65
N ASN A 52 7.62 -21.56 -10.39
CA ASN A 52 7.50 -21.57 -11.85
C ASN A 52 8.89 -21.42 -12.50
N ASN A 53 9.06 -21.90 -13.73
CA ASN A 53 10.31 -21.64 -14.50
C ASN A 53 10.12 -20.53 -15.54
N GLU A 54 9.02 -19.80 -15.45
CA GLU A 54 8.68 -18.71 -16.35
C GLU A 54 8.11 -17.53 -15.57
N ILE A 55 8.50 -16.31 -15.98
CA ILE A 55 7.82 -15.08 -15.58
C ILE A 55 6.42 -15.12 -16.21
N SER A 56 5.39 -15.05 -15.37
CA SER A 56 4.02 -15.36 -15.79
C SER A 56 3.17 -14.14 -16.12
N THR A 57 3.45 -13.00 -15.49
CA THR A 57 2.76 -11.72 -15.69
C THR A 57 3.74 -10.55 -15.56
N LYS A 58 3.34 -9.33 -15.97
CA LYS A 58 4.18 -8.13 -15.74
C LYS A 58 4.32 -7.79 -14.26
N ARG A 59 3.39 -8.26 -13.43
CA ARG A 59 3.38 -8.01 -11.99
C ARG A 59 4.51 -8.76 -11.26
N ASP A 60 4.76 -9.99 -11.70
CA ASP A 60 5.86 -10.86 -11.25
C ASP A 60 7.22 -10.15 -11.39
N LEU A 61 7.38 -9.24 -12.36
CA LEU A 61 8.61 -8.47 -12.57
C LEU A 61 9.00 -7.59 -11.37
N GLU A 62 8.08 -7.26 -10.47
CA GLU A 62 8.39 -6.54 -9.23
C GLU A 62 9.34 -7.34 -8.32
N ASP A 63 9.41 -8.66 -8.49
CA ASP A 63 10.18 -9.62 -7.68
C ASP A 63 11.53 -10.02 -8.28
N PHE A 64 12.01 -9.26 -9.26
CA PHE A 64 13.27 -9.51 -9.96
C PHE A 64 14.28 -8.40 -9.71
N ALA A 65 15.49 -8.76 -9.26
CA ALA A 65 16.62 -7.85 -9.13
C ALA A 65 17.63 -8.02 -10.28
N ARG A 66 18.42 -6.98 -10.54
CA ARG A 66 19.42 -6.97 -11.62
C ARG A 66 20.74 -7.56 -11.14
N LEU A 67 21.40 -8.33 -12.00
CA LEU A 67 22.73 -8.89 -11.81
C LEU A 67 23.53 -8.68 -13.09
N SER A 68 24.61 -7.90 -13.03
CA SER A 68 25.45 -7.59 -14.18
C SER A 68 26.85 -8.14 -13.98
N PHE A 69 27.52 -8.51 -15.06
CA PHE A 69 28.93 -8.89 -15.01
C PHE A 69 29.68 -8.49 -16.26
N THR A 70 30.97 -8.21 -16.12
CA THR A 70 31.85 -7.98 -17.26
C THR A 70 32.30 -9.32 -17.84
N THR A 71 32.45 -9.39 -19.16
CA THR A 71 33.01 -10.53 -19.89
C THR A 71 34.43 -10.27 -20.40
N ASP A 72 34.90 -9.02 -20.31
CA ASP A 72 36.22 -8.54 -20.70
C ASP A 72 36.72 -9.19 -22.01
N VAL A 73 37.86 -9.88 -21.97
CA VAL A 73 38.53 -10.51 -23.11
C VAL A 73 38.06 -11.95 -23.38
N ILE A 74 37.06 -12.46 -22.66
CA ILE A 74 36.63 -13.87 -22.78
C ILE A 74 35.29 -14.05 -23.51
N GLN A 75 34.70 -12.97 -24.01
CA GLN A 75 33.39 -12.99 -24.66
C GLN A 75 33.32 -13.95 -25.85
N ASP A 76 34.35 -13.95 -26.71
CA ASP A 76 34.46 -14.86 -27.85
C ASP A 76 34.49 -16.34 -27.42
N GLN A 77 35.14 -16.63 -26.29
CA GLN A 77 35.25 -17.97 -25.72
C GLN A 77 33.94 -18.43 -25.07
N LEU A 78 33.15 -17.50 -24.52
CA LEU A 78 31.78 -17.77 -24.07
C LEU A 78 30.87 -18.07 -25.27
N LYS A 79 30.98 -17.26 -26.35
CA LYS A 79 30.25 -17.44 -27.63
C LYS A 79 30.58 -18.79 -28.29
N SER A 80 31.86 -19.19 -28.31
CA SER A 80 32.30 -20.47 -28.90
C SER A 80 31.98 -21.68 -28.02
N GLY A 81 31.82 -21.47 -26.71
CA GLY A 81 31.69 -22.54 -25.71
C GLY A 81 33.03 -23.14 -25.26
N ASP A 82 34.15 -22.49 -25.56
CA ASP A 82 35.48 -22.88 -25.05
C ASP A 82 35.59 -22.64 -23.53
N ILE A 83 34.83 -21.68 -23.01
CA ILE A 83 34.63 -21.41 -21.59
C ILE A 83 33.13 -21.50 -21.26
N GLU A 84 32.78 -22.26 -20.22
CA GLU A 84 31.44 -22.28 -19.64
C GLU A 84 31.38 -21.35 -18.42
N LEU A 85 30.33 -20.52 -18.31
CA LEU A 85 30.06 -19.67 -17.15
C LEU A 85 29.01 -20.33 -16.25
N GLY A 86 29.28 -20.39 -14.94
CA GLY A 86 28.33 -20.83 -13.94
C GLY A 86 28.36 -20.00 -12.67
N PHE A 87 27.39 -20.20 -11.80
CA PHE A 87 27.23 -19.47 -10.54
C PHE A 87 27.07 -20.43 -9.37
N LYS A 88 27.62 -20.08 -8.20
CA LYS A 88 27.45 -20.85 -6.95
C LYS A 88 27.54 -19.94 -5.73
N TRP A 89 27.07 -20.45 -4.60
CA TRP A 89 27.18 -19.77 -3.31
C TRP A 89 28.45 -20.18 -2.57
N LYS A 90 29.03 -19.22 -1.86
CA LYS A 90 30.18 -19.39 -0.96
C LYS A 90 29.91 -18.70 0.37
N GLY A 91 30.41 -19.28 1.46
CA GLY A 91 30.21 -18.72 2.81
C GLY A 91 28.74 -18.65 3.23
N ALA A 92 27.88 -19.50 2.68
CA ALA A 92 26.44 -19.37 2.87
C ALA A 92 25.98 -19.72 4.29
N GLU A 93 25.19 -18.83 4.88
CA GLU A 93 24.36 -19.05 6.06
C GLU A 93 22.91 -19.35 5.67
N GLY A 94 22.34 -20.41 6.24
CA GLY A 94 21.06 -20.94 5.77
C GLY A 94 21.21 -21.71 4.46
N SER A 95 20.23 -21.57 3.57
CA SER A 95 20.23 -22.23 2.26
C SER A 95 19.77 -21.23 1.19
N PRO A 96 20.53 -20.16 0.92
CA PRO A 96 20.15 -19.20 -0.10
C PRO A 96 20.06 -19.87 -1.46
N SER A 97 19.02 -19.55 -2.22
CA SER A 97 18.95 -19.89 -3.63
C SER A 97 18.17 -18.86 -4.41
N LEU A 98 18.58 -18.68 -5.67
CA LEU A 98 17.96 -17.76 -6.63
C LEU A 98 17.79 -18.47 -7.97
N LYS A 99 16.89 -17.95 -8.81
CA LYS A 99 16.82 -18.32 -10.22
C LYS A 99 17.33 -17.19 -11.10
N LEU A 100 18.12 -17.54 -12.10
CA LEU A 100 18.66 -16.59 -13.07
C LEU A 100 17.77 -16.52 -14.31
N TYR A 101 17.60 -15.32 -14.85
CA TYR A 101 16.87 -15.02 -16.07
C TYR A 101 17.72 -14.10 -16.93
N TRP A 102 17.56 -14.19 -18.24
CA TRP A 102 18.26 -13.27 -19.12
C TRP A 102 17.52 -11.93 -19.16
N SER A 103 18.25 -10.82 -19.01
CA SER A 103 17.68 -9.48 -19.16
C SER A 103 17.41 -9.16 -20.63
N ALA A 104 16.23 -8.62 -20.91
CA ALA A 104 15.91 -7.99 -22.18
C ALA A 104 16.60 -6.64 -22.35
N MET A 105 16.97 -5.99 -21.23
CA MET A 105 17.66 -4.69 -21.22
C MET A 105 19.15 -4.90 -21.47
N SER A 106 19.61 -4.58 -22.68
CA SER A 106 21.02 -4.75 -23.09
C SER A 106 21.98 -3.80 -22.38
N ASP A 107 21.48 -2.70 -21.81
CA ASP A 107 22.24 -1.72 -21.04
C ASP A 107 22.22 -1.98 -19.52
N GLY A 108 21.46 -2.98 -19.06
CA GLY A 108 21.29 -3.29 -17.64
C GLY A 108 20.34 -2.33 -16.90
N SER A 109 19.57 -1.52 -17.62
CA SER A 109 18.56 -0.64 -17.01
C SER A 109 17.46 -1.42 -16.28
N LYS A 110 16.72 -0.72 -15.42
CA LYS A 110 15.55 -1.26 -14.73
C LYS A 110 14.24 -1.02 -15.47
N LEU A 111 14.29 -0.69 -16.77
CA LEU A 111 13.09 -0.33 -17.55
C LEU A 111 11.99 -1.39 -17.53
N TYR A 112 12.32 -2.67 -17.29
CA TYR A 112 11.34 -3.74 -17.10
C TYR A 112 10.34 -3.47 -15.93
N VAL A 113 10.65 -2.59 -14.97
CA VAL A 113 9.71 -2.11 -13.94
C VAL A 113 9.24 -0.66 -14.14
N GLU A 114 9.85 0.10 -15.05
CA GLU A 114 9.51 1.52 -15.27
C GLU A 114 8.53 1.70 -16.44
N ASP A 115 8.67 0.87 -17.48
CA ASP A 115 8.01 1.05 -18.77
C ASP A 115 7.23 -0.21 -19.19
N ASP A 116 6.01 0.01 -19.69
CA ASP A 116 5.08 -1.07 -20.03
C ASP A 116 5.50 -1.87 -21.28
N GLU A 117 6.13 -1.21 -22.25
CA GLU A 117 6.64 -1.85 -23.49
C GLU A 117 7.91 -2.66 -23.18
N GLU A 118 8.80 -2.13 -22.33
CA GLU A 118 10.02 -2.83 -21.91
C GLU A 118 9.72 -4.04 -20.99
N ALA A 119 8.67 -3.95 -20.17
CA ALA A 119 8.12 -5.10 -19.46
C ALA A 119 7.60 -6.17 -20.43
N ASP A 120 6.86 -5.80 -21.49
CA ASP A 120 6.43 -6.74 -22.52
C ASP A 120 7.62 -7.43 -23.22
N LEU A 121 8.71 -6.70 -23.45
CA LEU A 121 9.95 -7.27 -23.99
C LEU A 121 10.57 -8.29 -23.03
N GLN A 122 10.63 -8.01 -21.73
CA GLN A 122 11.12 -8.99 -20.74
C GLN A 122 10.24 -10.25 -20.68
N MET A 123 8.96 -10.15 -21.05
CA MET A 123 8.00 -11.26 -21.09
C MET A 123 8.12 -12.15 -22.34
N ASP A 124 8.99 -11.83 -23.30
CA ASP A 124 9.24 -12.69 -24.46
C ASP A 124 9.86 -14.04 -24.05
N ALA A 125 9.50 -15.11 -24.78
CA ALA A 125 9.90 -16.49 -24.47
C ALA A 125 11.41 -16.72 -24.27
N LYS A 126 12.27 -15.87 -24.84
CA LYS A 126 13.73 -15.94 -24.67
C LYS A 126 14.22 -15.39 -23.32
N TYR A 127 13.50 -14.46 -22.71
CA TYR A 127 13.91 -13.73 -21.51
C TYR A 127 13.12 -14.17 -20.27
N LYS A 128 11.85 -14.54 -20.45
CA LYS A 128 10.99 -14.96 -19.33
C LYS A 128 11.29 -16.35 -18.78
N THR A 129 12.12 -17.18 -19.42
CA THR A 129 12.39 -18.55 -18.95
C THR A 129 13.65 -18.61 -18.10
N ALA A 130 13.57 -19.27 -16.95
CA ALA A 130 14.70 -19.43 -16.05
C ALA A 130 15.88 -20.16 -16.73
N LEU A 131 17.07 -19.58 -16.61
CA LEU A 131 18.33 -20.15 -17.05
C LEU A 131 18.83 -21.27 -16.12
N GLY A 132 18.40 -21.23 -14.86
CA GLY A 132 18.70 -22.25 -13.85
C GLY A 132 18.57 -21.72 -12.43
N THR A 133 18.49 -22.63 -11.47
CA THR A 133 18.51 -22.31 -10.05
C THR A 133 19.93 -22.44 -9.50
N VAL A 134 20.44 -21.37 -8.88
CA VAL A 134 21.73 -21.36 -8.20
C VAL A 134 21.50 -21.68 -6.73
N SER A 135 22.01 -22.83 -6.28
CA SER A 135 21.84 -23.27 -4.90
C SER A 135 23.09 -23.99 -4.40
N GLY A 136 23.48 -23.70 -3.14
CA GLY A 136 24.64 -24.32 -2.51
C GLY A 136 25.96 -24.07 -3.26
N SER A 137 26.93 -24.95 -3.02
CA SER A 137 28.32 -24.79 -3.45
C SER A 137 28.65 -25.45 -4.80
N THR A 138 27.66 -25.98 -5.51
CA THR A 138 27.86 -26.58 -6.85
C THR A 138 27.49 -25.55 -7.92
N ALA A 139 28.36 -25.35 -8.91
CA ALA A 139 28.12 -24.41 -9.99
C ALA A 139 26.92 -24.83 -10.85
N THR A 140 25.96 -23.91 -11.00
CA THR A 140 24.90 -23.98 -12.01
C THR A 140 25.39 -23.24 -13.26
N TYR A 141 25.59 -23.98 -14.35
CA TYR A 141 26.12 -23.45 -15.61
C TYR A 141 25.02 -22.92 -16.51
N VAL A 142 25.25 -21.73 -17.09
CA VAL A 142 24.33 -21.09 -18.04
C VAL A 142 24.52 -21.69 -19.43
N ASP A 143 23.41 -21.97 -20.13
CA ASP A 143 23.46 -22.49 -21.51
C ASP A 143 24.15 -21.47 -22.43
N LYS A 144 25.13 -21.95 -23.21
CA LYS A 144 25.91 -21.12 -24.13
C LYS A 144 25.07 -20.30 -25.11
N LYS A 145 23.83 -20.73 -25.41
CA LYS A 145 22.90 -20.01 -26.30
C LYS A 145 22.62 -18.58 -25.85
N VAL A 146 22.70 -18.31 -24.54
CA VAL A 146 22.60 -16.95 -24.00
C VAL A 146 23.70 -16.08 -24.59
N PHE A 147 24.94 -16.56 -24.59
CA PHE A 147 26.10 -15.83 -25.10
C PHE A 147 26.16 -15.75 -26.62
N GLU A 148 25.54 -16.66 -27.36
CA GLU A 148 25.47 -16.57 -28.84
C GLU A 148 24.73 -15.30 -29.31
N SER A 149 23.91 -14.70 -28.45
CA SER A 149 23.01 -13.59 -28.77
C SER A 149 23.34 -12.27 -28.05
N ILE A 150 24.41 -12.22 -27.25
CA ILE A 150 24.85 -10.97 -26.62
C ILE A 150 25.50 -10.06 -27.68
N GLU A 151 25.23 -8.76 -27.57
CA GLU A 151 25.87 -7.75 -28.41
C GLU A 151 27.39 -7.71 -28.16
N ASP A 152 28.15 -7.08 -29.05
CA ASP A 152 29.59 -6.85 -28.85
C ASP A 152 29.81 -5.72 -27.81
N ASP A 153 29.25 -5.93 -26.62
CA ASP A 153 29.48 -5.16 -25.40
C ASP A 153 30.32 -6.00 -24.42
N ASP A 154 31.08 -5.33 -23.55
CA ASP A 154 31.91 -5.98 -22.55
C ASP A 154 31.12 -6.43 -21.30
N LYS A 155 29.80 -6.23 -21.28
CA LYS A 155 28.88 -6.57 -20.19
C LYS A 155 27.77 -7.53 -20.60
N VAL A 156 27.29 -8.29 -19.62
CA VAL A 156 26.09 -9.13 -19.73
C VAL A 156 25.21 -8.88 -18.53
N HIS A 157 23.90 -8.79 -18.78
CA HIS A 157 22.90 -8.44 -17.78
C HIS A 157 21.90 -9.58 -17.61
N PHE A 158 21.71 -10.00 -16.37
CA PHE A 158 20.72 -10.96 -15.93
C PHE A 158 19.75 -10.31 -14.94
N LEU A 159 18.60 -10.95 -14.80
CA LEU A 159 17.69 -10.74 -13.68
C LEU A 159 17.76 -11.97 -12.76
N PHE A 160 17.38 -11.80 -11.50
CA PHE A 160 17.17 -12.91 -10.59
C PHE A 160 15.99 -12.69 -9.64
N GLU A 161 15.35 -13.79 -9.27
CA GLU A 161 14.34 -13.84 -8.20
C GLU A 161 14.86 -14.68 -7.03
N GLY A 162 14.46 -14.31 -5.81
CA GLY A 162 14.78 -15.08 -4.61
C GLY A 162 13.89 -16.32 -4.47
N VAL A 163 14.48 -17.49 -4.21
CA VAL A 163 13.76 -18.77 -4.07
C VAL A 163 13.76 -19.27 -2.62
N SER A 164 14.89 -19.22 -1.93
CA SER A 164 14.98 -19.61 -0.52
C SER A 164 15.87 -18.67 0.28
N ALA A 165 15.46 -18.44 1.53
CA ALA A 165 16.12 -17.50 2.42
C ALA A 165 17.52 -17.96 2.84
N GLY A 166 18.40 -16.99 3.04
CA GLY A 166 19.77 -17.18 3.46
C GLY A 166 20.66 -16.05 3.00
N LYS A 167 21.92 -16.10 3.39
CA LYS A 167 22.92 -15.07 3.07
C LYS A 167 24.20 -15.73 2.61
N GLY A 168 24.92 -15.13 1.67
CA GLY A 168 26.23 -15.59 1.25
C GLY A 168 26.79 -14.81 0.07
N GLU A 169 28.01 -15.15 -0.32
CA GLU A 169 28.66 -14.60 -1.51
C GLU A 169 28.24 -15.42 -2.73
N LEU A 170 27.54 -14.80 -3.68
CA LEU A 170 27.29 -15.36 -5.01
C LEU A 170 28.53 -15.13 -5.87
N ILE A 171 29.15 -16.19 -6.38
CA ILE A 171 30.38 -16.11 -7.17
C ILE A 171 30.20 -16.68 -8.57
N MET A 172 30.89 -16.11 -9.56
CA MET A 172 31.00 -16.72 -10.89
C MET A 172 32.11 -17.79 -10.91
N THR A 173 31.84 -18.87 -11.63
CA THR A 173 32.74 -20.00 -11.88
C THR A 173 32.95 -20.15 -13.38
N LEU A 174 34.20 -20.10 -13.82
CA LEU A 174 34.59 -20.32 -15.21
C LEU A 174 35.14 -21.72 -15.37
N LYS A 175 34.64 -22.46 -16.35
CA LYS A 175 35.11 -23.81 -16.63
C LYS A 175 35.71 -23.90 -18.02
N MET A 176 36.99 -24.25 -18.07
CA MET A 176 37.74 -24.47 -19.31
C MET A 176 38.40 -25.84 -19.26
N ASN A 177 38.17 -26.69 -20.28
CA ASN A 177 38.71 -28.06 -20.35
C ASN A 177 38.47 -28.89 -19.06
N GLY A 178 37.33 -28.69 -18.39
CA GLY A 178 36.96 -29.37 -17.15
C GLY A 178 37.62 -28.84 -15.88
N THR A 179 38.40 -27.77 -15.95
CA THR A 179 38.99 -27.09 -14.79
C THR A 179 38.17 -25.85 -14.45
N GLU A 180 37.76 -25.71 -13.20
CA GLU A 180 37.03 -24.56 -12.68
C GLU A 180 37.97 -23.49 -12.11
N SER A 181 37.60 -22.22 -12.26
CA SER A 181 38.22 -21.07 -11.60
C SER A 181 37.13 -20.14 -11.08
N GLU A 182 37.31 -19.60 -9.88
CA GLU A 182 36.37 -18.70 -9.22
C GLU A 182 36.78 -17.24 -9.41
N THR A 183 35.80 -16.34 -9.39
CA THR A 183 35.97 -14.88 -9.42
C THR A 183 35.57 -14.27 -8.06
N SER A 184 35.71 -12.95 -7.91
CA SER A 184 35.00 -12.19 -6.86
C SER A 184 33.49 -12.31 -7.04
N GLY A 185 32.75 -12.12 -5.95
CA GLY A 185 31.30 -12.21 -5.95
C GLY A 185 30.63 -11.09 -5.20
N GLU A 186 29.30 -11.14 -5.20
CA GLU A 186 28.45 -10.21 -4.46
C GLU A 186 27.81 -10.92 -3.26
N TRP A 187 27.86 -10.27 -2.11
CA TRP A 187 27.17 -10.70 -0.90
C TRP A 187 25.68 -10.36 -1.03
N ILE A 188 24.85 -11.40 -1.04
CA ILE A 188 23.40 -11.29 -1.16
C ILE A 188 22.76 -11.90 0.07
N GLU A 189 21.77 -11.22 0.62
CA GLU A 189 20.87 -11.73 1.66
C GLU A 189 19.44 -11.79 1.12
N LEU A 190 18.90 -13.01 1.05
CA LEU A 190 17.53 -13.30 0.63
C LEU A 190 16.64 -13.53 1.85
N LEU A 191 15.53 -12.80 1.95
CA LEU A 191 14.64 -12.80 3.11
C LEU A 191 13.18 -12.91 2.70
N PRO A 192 12.31 -13.54 3.52
CA PRO A 192 10.88 -13.29 3.41
C PRO A 192 10.63 -11.79 3.49
N ILE A 193 9.82 -11.25 2.58
CA ILE A 193 9.57 -9.80 2.47
C ILE A 193 9.08 -9.19 3.78
N GLU A 194 8.45 -9.99 4.64
CA GLU A 194 7.82 -9.51 5.87
C GLU A 194 8.81 -9.28 7.00
N LYS A 195 10.08 -9.63 6.76
CA LYS A 195 11.20 -9.17 7.57
C LYS A 195 11.73 -7.81 7.13
N MET A 196 11.41 -7.35 5.93
CA MET A 196 11.93 -6.11 5.35
C MET A 196 11.08 -4.87 5.68
N TYR A 197 9.87 -5.06 6.23
CA TYR A 197 9.05 -3.97 6.76
C TYR A 197 8.51 -4.28 8.15
N GLN A 198 8.13 -3.23 8.89
CA GLN A 198 7.58 -3.35 10.24
C GLN A 198 6.05 -3.39 10.21
N THR A 199 5.44 -4.36 10.88
CA THR A 199 3.98 -4.39 11.09
C THR A 199 3.63 -3.82 12.46
N ALA A 200 2.74 -2.83 12.47
CA ALA A 200 2.13 -2.26 13.67
C ALA A 200 0.62 -2.48 13.64
N ASN A 201 0.08 -3.14 14.66
CA ASN A 201 -1.36 -3.32 14.82
C ASN A 201 -1.95 -2.27 15.77
N ALA A 202 -3.06 -1.66 15.36
CA ALA A 202 -3.90 -0.89 16.24
C ALA A 202 -4.53 -1.80 17.30
N THR A 203 -4.52 -1.35 18.57
CA THR A 203 -5.20 -2.06 19.66
C THR A 203 -6.45 -1.32 20.10
N PRO A 204 -7.57 -2.02 20.39
CA PRO A 204 -7.72 -3.47 20.34
C PRO A 204 -7.78 -4.02 18.91
N THR A 205 -7.05 -5.11 18.64
CA THR A 205 -6.88 -5.67 17.28
C THR A 205 -8.17 -6.20 16.65
N GLY A 206 -9.19 -6.50 17.45
CA GLY A 206 -10.50 -6.99 17.00
C GLY A 206 -11.56 -5.91 16.78
N GLY A 207 -11.26 -4.64 17.04
CA GLY A 207 -12.28 -3.59 17.00
C GLY A 207 -12.98 -3.37 18.34
N PHE A 208 -14.07 -2.61 18.26
CA PHE A 208 -15.03 -2.44 19.35
C PHE A 208 -16.46 -2.58 18.79
N ASN A 209 -17.42 -2.82 19.67
CA ASN A 209 -18.82 -3.06 19.29
C ASN A 209 -19.43 -1.84 18.59
N SER A 210 -20.41 -2.08 17.69
CA SER A 210 -21.15 -1.01 17.04
C SER A 210 -21.84 -0.10 18.07
N THR A 211 -22.06 1.16 17.73
CA THR A 211 -22.82 2.09 18.58
C THR A 211 -24.32 2.03 18.38
N LEU A 212 -24.79 1.31 17.35
CA LEU A 212 -26.18 0.92 17.15
C LEU A 212 -26.55 -0.22 18.11
N GLN A 213 -26.67 0.08 19.40
CA GLN A 213 -27.11 -0.87 20.42
C GLN A 213 -28.36 -0.34 21.12
N ASN A 214 -29.28 -1.25 21.49
CA ASN A 214 -30.48 -0.94 22.26
C ASN A 214 -30.15 -0.60 23.73
N THR A 215 -29.44 0.50 23.94
CA THR A 215 -28.92 0.89 25.26
C THR A 215 -29.14 2.39 25.51
N ALA A 216 -29.48 2.73 26.76
CA ALA A 216 -29.72 4.11 27.17
C ALA A 216 -28.42 4.92 27.41
N THR A 217 -27.26 4.27 27.27
CA THR A 217 -25.94 4.83 27.55
C THR A 217 -25.06 4.72 26.32
N ALA A 218 -24.28 5.77 26.03
CA ALA A 218 -23.27 5.68 24.98
C ALA A 218 -22.26 4.56 25.32
N PRO A 219 -21.77 3.82 24.31
CA PRO A 219 -20.79 2.77 24.56
C PRO A 219 -19.48 3.39 25.09
N SER A 220 -18.91 2.75 26.10
CA SER A 220 -17.54 3.07 26.54
C SER A 220 -16.56 2.57 25.48
N TYR A 221 -15.65 3.45 25.06
CA TYR A 221 -14.57 3.05 24.17
C TYR A 221 -13.43 2.37 24.96
N PRO A 222 -12.79 1.34 24.38
CA PRO A 222 -11.63 0.71 25.00
C PRO A 222 -10.42 1.66 25.03
N SER A 223 -9.38 1.26 25.76
CA SER A 223 -8.08 1.93 25.63
C SER A 223 -7.49 1.61 24.25
N PHE A 224 -7.10 2.65 23.53
CA PHE A 224 -6.42 2.53 22.25
C PHE A 224 -4.91 2.65 22.41
N GLY A 225 -4.19 2.00 21.50
CA GLY A 225 -2.73 1.93 21.49
C GLY A 225 -2.24 1.18 20.26
N HIS A 226 -0.99 0.74 20.27
CA HIS A 226 -0.44 -0.06 19.19
C HIS A 226 0.38 -1.24 19.75
N SER A 227 0.59 -2.25 18.91
CA SER A 227 1.54 -3.33 19.16
C SER A 227 2.39 -3.55 17.91
N ILE A 228 3.69 -3.72 18.09
CA ILE A 228 4.62 -4.05 17.00
C ILE A 228 4.78 -5.56 16.91
N GLU A 229 4.66 -6.12 15.70
CA GLU A 229 4.96 -7.53 15.47
C GLU A 229 6.47 -7.78 15.48
N SER A 230 6.88 -8.94 16.00
CA SER A 230 8.27 -9.38 15.95
C SER A 230 8.63 -9.91 14.57
N GLY A 231 9.88 -9.75 14.15
CA GLY A 231 10.40 -10.37 12.92
C GLY A 231 10.98 -9.38 11.91
N PHE A 232 10.64 -8.09 12.04
CA PHE A 232 11.29 -7.04 11.27
C PHE A 232 12.80 -6.98 11.56
N GLU A 233 13.58 -6.90 10.48
CA GLU A 233 15.04 -6.81 10.47
C GLU A 233 15.46 -5.54 9.73
N ALA A 234 15.82 -4.50 10.51
CA ALA A 234 16.28 -3.23 9.97
C ALA A 234 17.46 -3.43 9.02
N ALA A 235 17.43 -2.73 7.89
CA ALA A 235 18.51 -2.77 6.92
C ALA A 235 19.76 -2.03 7.44
N TRP A 236 20.94 -2.47 7.02
CA TRP A 236 22.20 -1.86 7.42
C TRP A 236 22.31 -0.41 6.90
N ASP A 237 21.62 -0.13 5.78
CA ASP A 237 21.49 1.16 5.10
C ASP A 237 20.24 1.95 5.53
N GLU A 238 19.54 1.57 6.60
CA GLU A 238 18.29 2.24 7.00
C GLU A 238 18.52 3.72 7.33
N THR A 239 17.88 4.62 6.58
CA THR A 239 17.89 6.07 6.83
C THR A 239 16.93 6.44 7.97
N GLN A 240 17.12 7.63 8.56
CA GLN A 240 16.25 8.16 9.64
C GLN A 240 14.90 8.69 9.11
N ASN A 241 14.29 7.98 8.18
CA ASN A 241 12.95 8.23 7.65
C ASN A 241 12.04 7.05 8.00
N ALA A 242 10.81 7.32 8.43
CA ALA A 242 9.80 6.30 8.66
C ALA A 242 8.52 6.65 7.90
N THR A 243 8.07 5.74 7.04
CA THR A 243 6.83 5.87 6.27
C THR A 243 5.80 4.89 6.80
N VAL A 244 4.72 5.42 7.38
CA VAL A 244 3.61 4.65 7.91
C VAL A 244 2.50 4.59 6.88
N PHE A 245 2.19 3.39 6.39
CA PHE A 245 1.07 3.14 5.48
C PHE A 245 -0.19 2.71 6.23
N ILE A 246 -1.34 3.32 5.91
CA ILE A 246 -2.65 3.00 6.47
C ILE A 246 -3.62 2.60 5.34
N HIS A 247 -4.11 1.36 5.42
CA HIS A 247 -5.06 0.80 4.45
C HIS A 247 -6.49 1.37 4.59
N GLY A 248 -7.30 1.14 3.55
CA GLY A 248 -8.69 1.60 3.44
C GLY A 248 -9.76 0.72 4.11
N TRP A 249 -10.99 0.87 3.65
CA TRP A 249 -12.18 0.14 4.12
C TRP A 249 -12.37 -1.19 3.39
N ARG A 250 -13.08 -2.12 4.05
CA ARG A 250 -13.48 -3.42 3.52
C ARG A 250 -12.32 -4.35 3.16
N THR A 251 -11.14 -4.08 3.70
CA THR A 251 -9.95 -4.89 3.46
C THR A 251 -9.76 -5.91 4.59
N PRO A 252 -9.76 -7.23 4.31
CA PRO A 252 -9.36 -8.23 5.29
C PRO A 252 -7.87 -8.08 5.66
N ALA A 253 -7.43 -8.77 6.72
CA ALA A 253 -6.06 -8.65 7.22
C ALA A 253 -5.00 -8.98 6.16
N GLU A 254 -5.25 -10.01 5.37
CA GLU A 254 -4.39 -10.46 4.29
C GLU A 254 -4.32 -9.43 3.15
N GLY A 255 -5.46 -9.02 2.58
CA GLY A 255 -5.45 -8.02 1.50
C GLY A 255 -4.88 -6.66 1.90
N SER A 256 -4.91 -6.30 3.19
CA SER A 256 -4.29 -5.05 3.67
C SER A 256 -2.79 -5.17 3.87
N ARG A 257 -2.29 -6.37 4.20
CA ARG A 257 -0.87 -6.71 4.21
C ARG A 257 -0.30 -6.72 2.79
N MET A 258 -1.00 -7.36 1.84
CA MET A 258 -0.59 -7.38 0.43
C MET A 258 -0.45 -5.97 -0.15
N ALA A 259 -1.44 -5.09 0.08
CA ALA A 259 -1.35 -3.68 -0.31
C ALA A 259 -0.12 -2.96 0.30
N ALA A 260 0.27 -3.33 1.52
CA ALA A 260 1.45 -2.77 2.17
C ALA A 260 2.76 -3.32 1.59
N GLU A 261 2.81 -4.62 1.28
CA GLU A 261 3.94 -5.29 0.61
C GLU A 261 4.17 -4.69 -0.78
N ILE A 262 3.12 -4.53 -1.58
CA ILE A 262 3.18 -3.87 -2.89
C ILE A 262 3.75 -2.46 -2.77
N MET A 263 3.21 -1.66 -1.84
CA MET A 263 3.73 -0.30 -1.63
C MET A 263 5.20 -0.30 -1.20
N PHE A 264 5.61 -1.25 -0.36
CA PHE A 264 7.00 -1.41 0.03
C PHE A 264 7.89 -1.77 -1.16
N LYS A 265 7.56 -2.81 -1.94
CA LYS A 265 8.29 -3.22 -3.15
C LYS A 265 8.46 -2.03 -4.10
N ARG A 266 7.39 -1.29 -4.35
CA ARG A 266 7.41 -0.15 -5.29
C ARG A 266 8.18 1.05 -4.77
N LEU A 267 8.13 1.35 -3.47
CA LEU A 267 9.01 2.36 -2.87
C LEU A 267 10.48 1.92 -2.91
N TRP A 268 10.76 0.63 -2.69
CA TRP A 268 12.12 0.08 -2.80
C TRP A 268 12.70 0.29 -4.20
N TRP A 269 11.90 0.07 -5.25
CA TRP A 269 12.27 0.36 -6.64
C TRP A 269 12.51 1.85 -6.95
N GLN A 270 12.01 2.74 -6.09
CA GLN A 270 12.28 4.18 -6.11
C GLN A 270 13.47 4.60 -5.23
N GLY A 271 14.28 3.65 -4.76
CA GLY A 271 15.44 3.93 -3.89
C GLY A 271 15.10 4.22 -2.43
N TYR A 272 13.91 3.82 -1.95
CA TYR A 272 13.54 4.02 -0.56
C TYR A 272 14.41 3.19 0.39
N GLN A 273 15.15 3.87 1.27
CA GLN A 273 15.99 3.28 2.31
C GLN A 273 15.47 3.58 3.73
N GLY A 274 14.29 4.17 3.87
CA GLY A 274 13.70 4.41 5.19
C GLY A 274 13.07 3.16 5.80
N ARG A 275 12.56 3.29 7.03
CA ARG A 275 11.71 2.27 7.65
C ARG A 275 10.30 2.33 7.08
N PHE A 276 9.83 1.28 6.42
CA PHE A 276 8.42 1.15 6.05
C PHE A 276 7.63 0.47 7.17
N ILE A 277 6.48 1.06 7.53
CA ILE A 277 5.63 0.58 8.62
C ILE A 277 4.20 0.37 8.11
N TYR A 278 3.77 -0.88 8.04
CA TYR A 278 2.38 -1.23 7.80
C TYR A 278 1.56 -1.04 9.09
N PHE A 279 0.66 -0.06 9.12
CA PHE A 279 -0.26 0.14 10.24
C PHE A 279 -1.65 -0.47 9.96
N ARG A 280 -1.91 -1.58 10.63
CA ARG A 280 -3.16 -2.33 10.50
C ARG A 280 -4.20 -1.85 11.51
N TRP A 281 -5.40 -1.52 11.03
CA TRP A 281 -6.53 -1.18 11.89
C TRP A 281 -7.77 -2.03 11.55
N PRO A 282 -8.62 -2.39 12.53
CA PRO A 282 -9.70 -3.36 12.32
C PRO A 282 -10.94 -2.73 11.65
N THR A 283 -10.82 -2.44 10.35
CA THR A 283 -11.96 -2.15 9.48
C THR A 283 -12.92 -3.35 9.39
N LEU A 284 -14.19 -3.08 9.11
CA LEU A 284 -15.17 -4.13 8.83
C LEU A 284 -15.22 -4.46 7.33
N THR A 285 -15.57 -5.71 7.00
CA THR A 285 -15.63 -6.23 5.62
C THR A 285 -17.05 -6.52 5.10
N GLY A 286 -18.05 -6.46 5.98
CA GLY A 286 -19.44 -6.73 5.63
C GLY A 286 -20.09 -5.60 4.82
N ASP A 287 -21.19 -5.94 4.14
CA ASP A 287 -22.03 -4.96 3.47
C ASP A 287 -22.61 -3.97 4.49
N TYR A 288 -22.75 -2.72 4.07
CA TYR A 288 -23.29 -1.63 4.89
C TYR A 288 -22.50 -1.29 6.17
N THR A 289 -21.24 -1.71 6.27
CA THR A 289 -20.39 -1.46 7.45
C THR A 289 -19.55 -0.17 7.37
N PHE A 290 -19.75 0.66 6.35
CA PHE A 290 -18.96 1.88 6.15
C PHE A 290 -19.06 2.82 7.36
N SER A 291 -20.27 3.13 7.84
CA SER A 291 -20.45 4.04 8.98
C SER A 291 -19.85 3.52 10.30
N ASP A 292 -19.93 2.22 10.57
CA ASP A 292 -19.22 1.63 11.72
C ASP A 292 -17.70 1.71 11.55
N SER A 293 -17.21 1.46 10.34
CA SER A 293 -15.78 1.53 10.04
C SER A 293 -15.27 2.95 10.10
N GLU A 294 -16.08 3.94 9.69
CA GLU A 294 -15.76 5.36 9.81
C GLU A 294 -15.61 5.77 11.29
N LEU A 295 -16.52 5.33 12.16
CA LEU A 295 -16.40 5.58 13.60
C LEU A 295 -15.16 4.90 14.18
N ARG A 296 -14.93 3.64 13.79
CA ARG A 296 -13.71 2.92 14.17
C ARG A 296 -12.47 3.69 13.75
N ALA A 297 -12.41 4.17 12.51
CA ALA A 297 -11.28 4.90 11.99
C ALA A 297 -10.98 6.15 12.83
N TRP A 298 -12.00 6.97 13.12
CA TRP A 298 -11.84 8.13 14.00
C TRP A 298 -11.24 7.76 15.36
N LYS A 299 -11.74 6.70 16.00
CA LYS A 299 -11.27 6.24 17.31
C LYS A 299 -9.86 5.64 17.25
N TYR A 300 -9.53 4.90 16.19
CA TYR A 300 -8.18 4.37 15.97
C TYR A 300 -7.14 5.44 15.66
N GLY A 301 -7.54 6.70 15.50
CA GLY A 301 -6.62 7.83 15.54
C GLY A 301 -5.77 7.88 16.82
N ASP A 302 -6.29 7.41 17.96
CA ASP A 302 -5.50 7.27 19.20
C ASP A 302 -4.38 6.22 19.05
N SER A 303 -4.68 5.11 18.38
CA SER A 303 -3.69 4.05 18.09
C SER A 303 -2.59 4.52 17.16
N LEU A 304 -2.95 5.23 16.08
CA LEU A 304 -1.96 5.79 15.16
C LEU A 304 -1.11 6.85 15.85
N LYS A 305 -1.71 7.74 16.65
CA LYS A 305 -0.95 8.69 17.48
C LYS A 305 0.04 7.96 18.40
N SER A 306 -0.40 6.90 19.07
CA SER A 306 0.46 6.09 19.94
C SER A 306 1.65 5.49 19.20
N LEU A 307 1.44 4.96 17.98
CA LEU A 307 2.52 4.48 17.11
C LEU A 307 3.49 5.62 16.78
N LEU A 308 2.97 6.75 16.30
CA LEU A 308 3.80 7.89 15.92
C LEU A 308 4.61 8.43 17.10
N ASP A 309 4.06 8.44 18.31
CA ASP A 309 4.75 8.97 19.50
C ASP A 309 5.83 8.03 20.05
N SER A 310 5.66 6.71 19.93
CA SER A 310 6.45 5.75 20.72
C SER A 310 6.86 4.46 20.02
N GLY A 311 6.27 4.12 18.87
CA GLY A 311 6.65 2.94 18.09
C GLY A 311 7.65 3.22 16.97
N ILE A 312 7.92 4.50 16.68
CA ILE A 312 8.96 4.93 15.73
C ILE A 312 10.20 5.40 16.51
N PRO A 313 11.43 5.01 16.13
CA PRO A 313 12.63 5.44 16.84
C PRO A 313 12.78 6.97 16.90
N ASN A 314 13.34 7.46 18.00
CA ASN A 314 13.59 8.89 18.18
C ASN A 314 14.54 9.42 17.10
N GLY A 315 14.24 10.62 16.60
CA GLY A 315 15.03 11.29 15.55
C GLY A 315 14.55 11.00 14.14
N TYR A 316 13.68 10.00 13.93
CA TYR A 316 13.16 9.70 12.60
C TYR A 316 12.16 10.74 12.16
N ARG A 317 12.24 11.13 10.88
CA ARG A 317 11.16 11.83 10.18
C ARG A 317 9.96 10.89 10.04
N LYS A 318 8.76 11.39 10.29
CA LYS A 318 7.52 10.60 10.29
C LYS A 318 6.65 11.01 9.10
N ASN A 319 6.59 10.15 8.09
CA ASN A 319 5.75 10.30 6.92
C ASN A 319 4.54 9.37 7.07
N VAL A 320 3.35 9.88 6.80
CA VAL A 320 2.09 9.13 6.93
C VAL A 320 1.39 9.11 5.58
N VAL A 321 1.15 7.92 5.05
CA VAL A 321 0.50 7.71 3.75
C VAL A 321 -0.75 6.90 3.99
N ALA A 322 -1.91 7.39 3.57
CA ALA A 322 -3.18 6.72 3.83
C ALA A 322 -4.06 6.64 2.59
N HIS A 323 -4.66 5.47 2.39
CA HIS A 323 -5.60 5.20 1.29
C HIS A 323 -7.05 5.24 1.78
N SER A 324 -7.95 5.80 0.96
CA SER A 324 -9.40 5.67 1.15
C SER A 324 -9.83 6.02 2.57
N LEU A 325 -10.55 5.13 3.27
CA LEU A 325 -11.03 5.35 4.65
C LEU A 325 -9.92 5.43 5.70
N GLY A 326 -8.70 4.94 5.40
CA GLY A 326 -7.53 5.08 6.26
C GLY A 326 -7.22 6.56 6.59
N ASN A 327 -7.62 7.47 5.70
CA ASN A 327 -7.49 8.92 5.93
C ASN A 327 -8.32 9.44 7.11
N ILE A 328 -9.36 8.71 7.52
CA ILE A 328 -10.11 9.04 8.74
C ILE A 328 -9.33 8.66 9.99
N VAL A 329 -8.54 7.58 9.95
CA VAL A 329 -7.61 7.24 11.03
C VAL A 329 -6.59 8.36 11.22
N VAL A 330 -6.02 8.84 10.11
CA VAL A 330 -5.07 9.97 10.12
C VAL A 330 -5.74 11.23 10.64
N GLY A 331 -6.95 11.56 10.17
CA GLY A 331 -7.73 12.68 10.69
C GLY A 331 -7.96 12.60 12.21
N GLY A 332 -8.31 11.41 12.71
CA GLY A 332 -8.46 11.18 14.15
C GLY A 332 -7.18 11.42 14.92
N ALA A 333 -6.03 10.94 14.41
CA ALA A 333 -4.72 11.15 15.02
C ALA A 333 -4.33 12.63 15.02
N ILE A 334 -4.52 13.34 13.90
CA ILE A 334 -4.28 14.79 13.78
C ILE A 334 -5.11 15.55 14.81
N LYS A 335 -6.40 15.24 14.95
CA LYS A 335 -7.26 15.93 15.92
C LYS A 335 -6.81 15.74 17.37
N ARG A 336 -6.15 14.62 17.66
CA ARG A 336 -5.53 14.29 18.95
C ARG A 336 -4.13 14.88 19.12
N GLY A 337 -3.63 15.65 18.14
CA GLY A 337 -2.33 16.30 18.19
C GLY A 337 -1.16 15.37 17.83
N ALA A 338 -1.39 14.34 17.01
CA ALA A 338 -0.28 13.56 16.45
C ALA A 338 0.64 14.47 15.62
N SER A 339 1.95 14.28 15.79
CA SER A 339 2.96 15.00 15.01
C SER A 339 3.49 14.11 13.89
N MET A 340 3.48 14.63 12.67
CA MET A 340 4.06 14.01 11.48
C MET A 340 4.66 15.10 10.58
N ASN A 341 5.67 14.74 9.80
CA ASN A 341 6.36 15.65 8.89
C ASN A 341 5.62 15.77 7.57
N THR A 342 5.17 14.63 7.03
CA THR A 342 4.48 14.54 5.74
C THR A 342 3.17 13.76 5.95
N TYR A 343 2.06 14.28 5.43
CA TYR A 343 0.80 13.54 5.31
C TYR A 343 0.37 13.48 3.84
N VAL A 344 0.37 12.27 3.30
CA VAL A 344 -0.11 11.94 1.95
C VAL A 344 -1.47 11.28 2.04
N ALA A 345 -2.46 11.88 1.38
CA ALA A 345 -3.83 11.41 1.30
C ALA A 345 -4.09 10.88 -0.12
N MET A 346 -4.29 9.56 -0.26
CA MET A 346 -4.54 8.90 -1.55
C MET A 346 -6.01 8.51 -1.66
N GLN A 347 -6.73 9.05 -2.65
CA GLN A 347 -8.14 8.77 -2.90
C GLN A 347 -8.96 8.76 -1.59
N ALA A 348 -8.69 9.78 -0.76
CA ALA A 348 -9.13 9.86 0.62
C ALA A 348 -10.65 9.93 0.78
N ALA A 349 -11.23 8.94 1.47
CA ALA A 349 -12.66 8.82 1.75
C ALA A 349 -13.10 9.62 3.00
N ILE A 350 -12.58 10.84 3.15
CA ILE A 350 -12.90 11.81 4.20
C ILE A 350 -13.42 13.09 3.54
N PRO A 351 -14.39 13.82 4.11
CA PRO A 351 -14.84 15.09 3.53
C PRO A 351 -13.71 16.11 3.39
N ALA A 352 -13.55 16.69 2.19
CA ALA A 352 -12.63 17.81 1.96
C ALA A 352 -12.93 18.99 2.90
N GLY A 353 -14.21 19.20 3.21
CA GLY A 353 -14.70 20.21 4.14
C GLY A 353 -14.14 20.10 5.57
N CYS A 354 -13.60 18.94 5.96
CA CYS A 354 -12.87 18.82 7.23
C CYS A 354 -11.63 19.73 7.27
N TYR A 355 -10.91 19.82 6.16
CA TYR A 355 -9.65 20.55 6.03
C TYR A 355 -9.84 21.96 5.49
N ASP A 356 -10.77 22.12 4.55
CA ASP A 356 -11.00 23.37 3.84
C ASP A 356 -12.47 23.81 3.95
N THR A 357 -12.70 24.83 4.78
CA THR A 357 -14.04 25.40 4.99
C THR A 357 -14.45 26.40 3.91
N SER A 358 -13.53 26.78 3.01
CA SER A 358 -13.76 27.84 2.02
C SER A 358 -14.64 27.39 0.85
N SER A 359 -14.78 26.08 0.62
CA SER A 359 -15.63 25.58 -0.47
C SER A 359 -17.10 25.93 -0.21
N SER A 360 -17.75 26.54 -1.20
CA SER A 360 -19.20 26.78 -1.20
C SER A 360 -20.01 25.52 -1.50
N ASP A 361 -19.34 24.38 -1.67
CA ASP A 361 -19.96 23.10 -1.92
C ASP A 361 -20.94 22.76 -0.81
N ASN A 362 -22.18 22.53 -1.22
CA ASN A 362 -23.26 22.12 -0.35
C ASN A 362 -23.97 20.91 -0.98
N TYR A 363 -23.20 19.84 -1.14
CA TYR A 363 -23.69 18.55 -1.57
C TYR A 363 -24.84 18.17 -0.65
N PHE A 364 -26.00 17.86 -1.24
CA PHE A 364 -27.21 17.49 -0.49
C PHE A 364 -27.73 18.63 0.41
N ALA A 365 -27.72 19.88 -0.07
CA ALA A 365 -28.30 21.05 0.63
C ALA A 365 -29.74 20.84 1.14
N ALA A 366 -30.53 20.00 0.44
CA ALA A 366 -31.90 19.66 0.86
C ALA A 366 -31.96 18.73 2.09
N LYS A 367 -30.85 18.11 2.48
CA LYS A 367 -30.76 17.20 3.62
C LYS A 367 -30.46 18.01 4.88
N SER A 368 -31.30 17.87 5.89
CA SER A 368 -31.22 18.71 7.09
C SER A 368 -30.10 18.34 8.05
N THR A 369 -29.25 17.35 7.82
CA THR A 369 -28.22 16.90 8.80
C THR A 369 -27.14 17.96 9.12
N PRO A 370 -26.43 17.84 10.26
CA PRO A 370 -25.34 18.74 10.63
C PRO A 370 -24.26 18.87 9.56
N ASP A 371 -23.69 20.08 9.45
CA ASP A 371 -22.54 20.36 8.58
C ASP A 371 -21.33 20.86 9.36
N LEU A 372 -21.47 21.92 10.15
CA LEU A 372 -20.37 22.51 10.92
C LEU A 372 -19.92 21.60 12.07
N ALA A 373 -18.61 21.41 12.22
CA ALA A 373 -18.04 20.66 13.33
C ALA A 373 -18.40 21.29 14.69
N ASP A 374 -18.27 22.62 14.79
CA ASP A 374 -18.74 23.42 15.91
C ASP A 374 -19.78 24.44 15.38
N PRO A 375 -20.99 24.51 15.96
CA PRO A 375 -21.47 23.80 17.14
C PRO A 375 -22.34 22.57 16.84
N ASP A 376 -22.52 22.23 15.56
CA ASP A 376 -23.54 21.25 15.13
C ASP A 376 -23.07 19.79 15.13
N LYS A 377 -21.77 19.52 15.36
CA LYS A 377 -21.14 18.18 15.32
C LYS A 377 -21.20 17.52 13.93
N GLY A 378 -21.03 18.32 12.89
CA GLY A 378 -20.79 17.87 11.52
C GLY A 378 -19.30 17.77 11.16
N TYR A 379 -19.01 17.75 9.87
CA TYR A 379 -17.64 17.58 9.34
C TYR A 379 -16.91 18.89 9.09
N ARG A 380 -17.61 19.92 8.62
CA ARG A 380 -16.98 21.14 8.09
C ARG A 380 -16.17 21.83 9.18
N GLY A 381 -14.88 21.97 8.91
CA GLY A 381 -13.92 22.61 9.80
C GLY A 381 -13.33 21.70 10.88
N HIS A 382 -13.66 20.41 10.92
CA HIS A 382 -13.20 19.51 12.00
C HIS A 382 -11.66 19.46 12.16
N LEU A 383 -10.93 19.61 11.05
CA LEU A 383 -9.47 19.59 10.97
C LEU A 383 -8.90 20.94 10.46
N SER A 384 -9.73 21.97 10.36
CA SER A 384 -9.32 23.27 9.78
C SER A 384 -8.34 24.04 10.68
N ASP A 385 -8.41 23.84 11.99
CA ASP A 385 -7.57 24.45 13.03
C ASP A 385 -6.17 23.81 13.15
N THR A 386 -5.88 22.80 12.33
CA THR A 386 -4.63 22.03 12.39
C THR A 386 -3.58 22.64 11.45
N SER A 387 -2.30 22.56 11.85
CA SER A 387 -1.16 23.03 11.04
C SER A 387 -0.64 21.97 10.05
N ILE A 388 -1.39 20.89 9.82
CA ILE A 388 -0.95 19.78 8.96
C ILE A 388 -0.99 20.21 7.50
N ASN A 389 0.09 19.97 6.77
CA ASN A 389 0.13 20.07 5.33
C ASN A 389 -0.38 18.76 4.73
N VAL A 390 -1.23 18.84 3.71
CA VAL A 390 -1.82 17.68 3.04
C VAL A 390 -1.29 17.61 1.63
N ILE A 391 -0.68 16.49 1.26
CA ILE A 391 -0.40 16.15 -0.14
C ILE A 391 -1.57 15.26 -0.59
N ASN A 392 -2.46 15.82 -1.38
CA ASN A 392 -3.72 15.20 -1.77
C ASN A 392 -3.62 14.62 -3.17
N TYR A 393 -3.46 13.30 -3.29
CA TYR A 393 -3.64 12.57 -4.53
C TYR A 393 -5.12 12.26 -4.71
N PHE A 394 -5.78 13.01 -5.58
CA PHE A 394 -7.22 12.94 -5.82
C PHE A 394 -7.52 12.49 -7.25
N ASN A 395 -8.67 11.86 -7.46
CA ASN A 395 -9.21 11.55 -8.78
C ASN A 395 -10.66 12.08 -8.85
N PRO A 396 -10.95 13.11 -9.67
CA PRO A 396 -12.29 13.70 -9.79
C PRO A 396 -13.39 12.72 -10.20
N SER A 397 -13.02 11.63 -10.86
CA SER A 397 -13.93 10.60 -11.39
C SER A 397 -13.83 9.28 -10.64
N ASP A 398 -13.15 9.25 -9.49
CA ASP A 398 -12.90 8.03 -8.72
C ASP A 398 -14.14 7.14 -8.57
N TYR A 399 -13.99 5.84 -8.87
CA TYR A 399 -15.09 4.89 -8.81
C TYR A 399 -15.70 4.81 -7.41
N ALA A 400 -14.91 4.60 -6.36
CA ALA A 400 -15.47 4.38 -5.03
C ALA A 400 -15.95 5.67 -4.38
N LEU A 401 -15.45 6.84 -4.79
CA LEU A 401 -15.82 8.12 -4.19
C LEU A 401 -16.95 8.83 -4.93
N VAL A 402 -17.02 8.70 -6.25
CA VAL A 402 -17.90 9.50 -7.13
C VAL A 402 -18.78 8.66 -8.04
N ALA A 403 -18.21 7.77 -8.85
CA ALA A 403 -18.87 7.24 -10.05
C ALA A 403 -19.48 5.84 -9.89
N GLY A 404 -19.07 5.10 -8.87
CA GLY A 404 -19.30 3.66 -8.77
C GLY A 404 -20.78 3.29 -8.72
N THR A 405 -21.16 2.36 -9.61
CA THR A 405 -22.50 1.78 -9.72
C THR A 405 -22.42 0.26 -9.84
N TYR A 406 -23.42 -0.44 -9.31
CA TYR A 406 -23.60 -1.87 -9.41
C TYR A 406 -24.88 -2.20 -10.18
N ASN A 407 -24.77 -3.00 -11.23
CA ASN A 407 -25.90 -3.40 -12.06
C ASN A 407 -26.41 -4.78 -11.66
N THR A 408 -27.72 -4.90 -11.44
CA THR A 408 -28.38 -6.19 -11.24
C THR A 408 -29.38 -6.45 -12.36
N PHE A 409 -29.49 -7.70 -12.79
CA PHE A 409 -30.40 -8.11 -13.86
C PHE A 409 -31.87 -7.77 -13.55
N PHE A 410 -32.28 -7.85 -12.28
CA PHE A 410 -33.68 -7.68 -11.87
C PHE A 410 -34.02 -6.29 -11.33
N PHE A 411 -33.05 -5.54 -10.81
CA PHE A 411 -33.32 -4.31 -10.07
C PHE A 411 -32.66 -3.08 -10.71
N GLY A 412 -31.91 -3.24 -11.81
CA GLY A 412 -31.24 -2.14 -12.49
C GLY A 412 -29.94 -1.71 -11.81
N SER A 413 -29.52 -0.47 -12.08
CA SER A 413 -28.27 0.12 -11.58
C SER A 413 -28.46 0.83 -10.24
N TYR A 414 -27.55 0.61 -9.29
CA TYR A 414 -27.52 1.30 -8.01
C TYR A 414 -26.13 1.85 -7.73
N ASP A 415 -26.04 3.14 -7.38
CA ASP A 415 -24.80 3.76 -6.93
C ASP A 415 -24.26 3.07 -5.66
N THR A 416 -22.97 2.74 -5.63
CA THR A 416 -22.29 2.10 -4.49
C THR A 416 -21.15 2.95 -3.92
N ASN A 417 -20.98 4.17 -4.45
CA ASN A 417 -19.91 5.08 -4.07
C ASN A 417 -20.15 5.83 -2.75
N TRP A 418 -19.09 6.41 -2.20
CA TRP A 418 -19.07 7.21 -0.98
C TRP A 418 -20.07 8.37 -1.03
N ARG A 419 -20.17 9.06 -2.16
CA ARG A 419 -21.11 10.18 -2.33
C ARG A 419 -22.55 9.73 -2.12
N LYS A 420 -22.95 8.57 -2.68
CA LYS A 420 -24.24 7.93 -2.42
C LYS A 420 -24.39 7.56 -0.94
N TRP A 421 -23.34 7.02 -0.34
CA TRP A 421 -23.34 6.66 1.08
C TRP A 421 -23.71 7.84 1.98
N GLN A 422 -23.05 8.99 1.76
CA GLN A 422 -23.33 10.23 2.49
C GLN A 422 -24.77 10.72 2.27
N ARG A 423 -25.35 10.53 1.08
CA ARG A 423 -26.72 10.95 0.75
C ARG A 423 -27.79 10.05 1.36
N ASP A 424 -27.63 8.74 1.30
CA ASP A 424 -28.75 7.81 1.49
C ASP A 424 -28.69 7.06 2.83
N TYR A 425 -27.50 6.86 3.40
CA TYR A 425 -27.30 5.99 4.58
C TYR A 425 -27.03 6.77 5.86
N LYS A 426 -27.17 8.10 5.82
CA LYS A 426 -27.10 8.99 6.98
C LYS A 426 -28.39 9.82 7.11
N PRO A 427 -28.94 10.08 8.30
CA PRO A 427 -28.67 9.36 9.54
C PRO A 427 -28.89 7.85 9.38
N ARG A 428 -28.10 7.07 10.10
CA ARG A 428 -28.01 5.63 9.92
C ARG A 428 -29.21 4.90 10.52
N TYR A 429 -29.69 3.89 9.81
CA TYR A 429 -30.79 3.00 10.20
C TYR A 429 -30.29 1.59 10.55
N GLY A 430 -30.93 0.91 11.50
CA GLY A 430 -30.48 -0.32 12.16
C GLY A 430 -30.42 -1.58 11.31
N SER A 431 -31.32 -1.81 10.35
CA SER A 431 -31.21 -2.94 9.41
C SER A 431 -32.23 -2.89 8.25
N LEU A 432 -31.77 -3.27 7.05
CA LEU A 432 -32.56 -3.88 5.98
C LEU A 432 -32.24 -5.39 5.89
N GLY A 433 -32.32 -6.15 6.99
CA GLY A 433 -31.85 -7.55 6.97
C GLY A 433 -32.28 -8.52 8.08
N THR A 434 -32.61 -8.10 9.30
CA THR A 434 -33.13 -9.03 10.33
C THR A 434 -34.24 -8.39 11.15
N ALA A 435 -35.37 -9.08 11.25
CA ALA A 435 -36.67 -8.58 11.73
C ALA A 435 -36.77 -8.22 13.24
N TRP A 436 -35.65 -7.97 13.92
CA TRP A 436 -35.61 -7.62 15.34
C TRP A 436 -34.69 -6.42 15.69
N ASP A 437 -33.79 -6.00 14.79
CA ASP A 437 -32.99 -4.75 14.89
C ASP A 437 -33.54 -3.63 13.97
N GLY A 438 -34.63 -3.90 13.25
CA GLY A 438 -35.32 -2.95 12.36
C GLY A 438 -35.95 -1.74 13.06
N ASP A 439 -35.73 -1.63 14.36
CA ASP A 439 -36.38 -0.71 15.28
C ASP A 439 -35.44 0.43 15.73
N ILE A 440 -34.11 0.34 15.52
CA ILE A 440 -33.19 1.37 16.04
C ILE A 440 -32.63 2.23 14.92
N ARG A 441 -32.67 3.55 15.09
CA ARG A 441 -32.12 4.51 14.11
C ARG A 441 -31.59 5.76 14.76
N TYR A 442 -30.63 6.38 14.09
CA TYR A 442 -30.21 7.73 14.43
C TYR A 442 -31.17 8.76 13.84
N ILE A 443 -31.41 9.84 14.59
CA ILE A 443 -32.27 10.94 14.16
C ILE A 443 -31.55 12.28 14.37
N TYR A 444 -31.76 13.19 13.42
CA TYR A 444 -31.46 14.60 13.57
C TYR A 444 -32.73 15.44 13.54
N ASN A 445 -32.98 16.21 14.61
CA ASN A 445 -34.08 17.15 14.71
C ASN A 445 -33.55 18.61 14.69
N PRO A 446 -33.50 19.28 13.52
CA PRO A 446 -33.00 20.67 13.42
C PRO A 446 -33.83 21.67 14.21
N SER A 447 -35.11 21.37 14.46
CA SER A 447 -36.07 22.29 15.07
C SER A 447 -35.89 22.42 16.58
N ASP A 448 -35.12 21.54 17.21
CA ASP A 448 -34.87 21.63 18.64
C ASP A 448 -33.94 22.84 18.94
N PRO A 449 -34.32 23.74 19.86
CA PRO A 449 -33.48 24.89 20.21
C PRO A 449 -32.18 24.47 20.93
N SER A 450 -32.12 23.28 21.52
CA SER A 450 -30.97 22.77 22.23
C SER A 450 -30.13 21.86 21.33
N LEU A 451 -28.91 22.30 20.98
CA LEU A 451 -28.02 21.56 20.08
C LEU A 451 -27.77 20.11 20.52
N ILE A 452 -27.68 19.88 21.83
CA ILE A 452 -27.47 18.55 22.40
C ILE A 452 -28.68 17.62 22.22
N LEU A 453 -29.89 18.18 22.10
CA LEU A 453 -31.14 17.44 21.93
C LEU A 453 -31.45 17.15 20.46
N ARG A 454 -30.72 17.79 19.52
CA ARG A 454 -30.92 17.59 18.08
C ARG A 454 -30.50 16.21 17.59
N LEU A 455 -29.57 15.54 18.29
CA LEU A 455 -28.92 14.32 17.82
C LEU A 455 -29.23 13.19 18.79
N TYR A 456 -29.91 12.13 18.35
CA TYR A 456 -30.27 11.03 19.23
C TYR A 456 -30.39 9.69 18.53
N LEU A 457 -30.18 8.63 19.31
CA LEU A 457 -30.50 7.26 18.96
C LEU A 457 -31.93 6.96 19.43
N PHE A 458 -32.73 6.43 18.52
CA PHE A 458 -34.16 6.23 18.70
C PHE A 458 -34.53 4.77 18.47
N ARG A 459 -35.53 4.29 19.19
CA ARG A 459 -36.13 2.97 18.97
C ARG A 459 -37.62 3.10 18.59
N ASP A 460 -37.94 2.79 17.34
CA ASP A 460 -39.28 2.41 16.87
C ASP A 460 -39.69 1.10 17.57
N ARG A 461 -40.94 0.91 18.04
CA ARG A 461 -41.41 -0.42 18.53
C ARG A 461 -42.54 -0.96 17.66
N PRO A 462 -42.75 -2.29 17.58
CA PRO A 462 -43.91 -2.84 16.90
C PRO A 462 -45.22 -2.35 17.54
N ILE A 463 -46.22 -2.07 16.71
CA ILE A 463 -47.53 -1.41 16.97
C ILE A 463 -48.27 -1.88 18.26
N ALA A 464 -47.94 -3.05 18.80
CA ALA A 464 -48.57 -3.60 20.00
C ALA A 464 -47.98 -3.12 21.35
N ALA A 465 -46.85 -2.39 21.34
CA ALA A 465 -46.23 -1.85 22.55
C ALA A 465 -46.32 -0.32 22.55
N ASN A 466 -47.09 0.25 23.48
CA ASN A 466 -47.31 1.69 23.60
C ASN A 466 -46.08 2.41 24.18
N ASP A 467 -45.06 2.69 23.35
CA ASP A 467 -44.36 3.99 23.29
C ASP A 467 -43.02 3.90 22.53
N ASP A 468 -42.84 4.80 21.57
CA ASP A 468 -41.58 5.15 20.91
C ASP A 468 -40.61 5.80 21.90
N GLU A 469 -39.31 5.48 21.83
CA GLU A 469 -38.36 5.92 22.87
C GLU A 469 -37.05 6.48 22.29
N ILE A 470 -36.67 7.68 22.77
CA ILE A 470 -35.30 8.18 22.66
C ILE A 470 -34.43 7.37 23.62
N LEU A 471 -33.52 6.56 23.07
CA LEU A 471 -32.61 5.76 23.87
C LEU A 471 -31.54 6.63 24.51
N ARG A 472 -30.87 7.48 23.72
CA ARG A 472 -29.82 8.39 24.20
C ARG A 472 -29.56 9.54 23.22
N TYR A 473 -29.02 10.63 23.74
CA TYR A 473 -28.48 11.72 22.93
C TYR A 473 -27.05 11.41 22.46
N VAL A 474 -26.71 11.85 21.25
CA VAL A 474 -25.39 11.67 20.65
C VAL A 474 -24.52 12.88 20.95
N ASN A 475 -23.57 12.68 21.86
CA ASN A 475 -22.70 13.75 22.33
C ASN A 475 -21.33 13.77 21.67
N ASP A 476 -20.88 12.62 21.20
CA ASP A 476 -19.60 12.46 20.54
C ASP A 476 -19.70 12.95 19.09
N ILE A 477 -18.80 13.87 18.73
CA ILE A 477 -18.73 14.41 17.37
C ILE A 477 -18.32 13.34 16.36
N GLU A 478 -17.43 12.41 16.72
CA GLU A 478 -16.98 11.35 15.82
C GLU A 478 -18.14 10.38 15.55
N GLU A 479 -18.95 10.07 16.56
CA GLU A 479 -20.19 9.31 16.38
C GLU A 479 -21.20 10.06 15.51
N SER A 480 -21.42 11.36 15.77
CA SER A 480 -22.30 12.20 14.96
C SER A 480 -21.88 12.21 13.50
N MET A 481 -20.60 12.45 13.21
CA MET A 481 -20.05 12.41 11.86
C MET A 481 -20.31 11.06 11.18
N SER A 482 -19.95 9.96 11.83
CA SER A 482 -20.08 8.62 11.24
C SER A 482 -21.53 8.16 11.02
N MET A 483 -22.44 8.54 11.93
CA MET A 483 -23.78 7.95 11.98
C MET A 483 -24.91 8.91 11.60
N ILE A 484 -24.73 10.23 11.74
CA ILE A 484 -25.80 11.23 11.57
C ILE A 484 -25.47 12.23 10.46
N ALA A 485 -24.37 12.96 10.63
CA ALA A 485 -24.00 14.08 9.77
C ALA A 485 -23.67 13.57 8.37
N SER A 486 -24.15 14.27 7.36
CA SER A 486 -23.83 13.95 5.97
C SER A 486 -22.85 14.99 5.47
N SER A 487 -21.76 14.53 4.86
CA SER A 487 -20.82 15.47 4.23
C SER A 487 -21.55 16.39 3.25
N LYS A 488 -21.27 17.70 3.36
CA LYS A 488 -21.70 18.72 2.41
C LYS A 488 -20.63 19.05 1.37
N SER A 489 -19.42 18.51 1.49
CA SER A 489 -18.38 18.59 0.47
C SER A 489 -18.21 17.26 -0.27
N ALA A 490 -17.49 17.29 -1.39
CA ALA A 490 -16.89 16.08 -1.96
C ALA A 490 -15.91 15.42 -0.96
N ALA A 491 -15.56 14.16 -1.24
CA ALA A 491 -14.45 13.49 -0.58
C ALA A 491 -13.13 14.16 -0.99
N LEU A 492 -12.17 14.26 -0.06
CA LEU A 492 -10.85 14.83 -0.29
C LEU A 492 -10.15 14.13 -1.47
N GLY A 493 -10.27 12.80 -1.58
CA GLY A 493 -9.74 12.03 -2.69
C GLY A 493 -10.42 12.21 -4.04
N ALA A 494 -11.43 13.07 -4.14
CA ALA A 494 -12.16 13.34 -5.37
C ALA A 494 -12.21 14.83 -5.71
N THR A 495 -11.45 15.66 -5.00
CA THR A 495 -11.45 17.11 -5.22
C THR A 495 -10.16 17.74 -4.69
N SER A 496 -9.81 18.91 -5.22
CA SER A 496 -8.71 19.71 -4.68
C SER A 496 -9.18 20.55 -3.48
N ILE A 497 -8.24 20.91 -2.62
CA ILE A 497 -8.47 21.82 -1.48
C ILE A 497 -7.57 23.06 -1.58
N SER A 498 -8.03 24.16 -0.98
CA SER A 498 -7.33 25.45 -0.90
C SER A 498 -6.71 25.72 0.47
N LYS A 499 -6.48 24.67 1.28
CA LYS A 499 -5.81 24.80 2.59
C LYS A 499 -4.39 25.31 2.36
N SER A 500 -3.98 26.32 3.12
CA SER A 500 -2.60 26.82 3.03
C SER A 500 -1.60 25.70 3.31
N GLY A 501 -0.59 25.56 2.46
CA GLY A 501 0.44 24.53 2.57
C GLY A 501 0.04 23.14 2.02
N SER A 502 -1.21 22.95 1.57
CA SER A 502 -1.58 21.71 0.87
C SER A 502 -1.12 21.71 -0.59
N GLN A 503 -0.75 20.53 -1.09
CA GLN A 503 -0.51 20.26 -2.49
C GLN A 503 -1.61 19.34 -3.02
N ASN A 504 -2.08 19.56 -4.24
CA ASN A 504 -3.09 18.71 -4.87
C ASN A 504 -2.51 18.13 -6.15
N LEU A 505 -2.62 16.82 -6.30
CA LEU A 505 -2.06 16.02 -7.39
C LEU A 505 -3.21 15.20 -7.99
N ASP A 506 -3.54 15.46 -9.25
CA ASP A 506 -4.66 14.81 -9.92
C ASP A 506 -4.19 13.48 -10.51
N LEU A 507 -4.64 12.36 -9.96
CA LEU A 507 -4.28 11.02 -10.42
C LEU A 507 -4.80 10.71 -11.83
N SER A 508 -5.78 11.46 -12.33
CA SER A 508 -6.22 11.31 -13.73
C SER A 508 -5.29 11.98 -14.74
N ASP A 509 -4.28 12.73 -14.26
CA ASP A 509 -3.22 13.27 -15.09
C ASP A 509 -2.28 12.15 -15.58
N ASN A 510 -1.86 12.23 -16.83
CA ASN A 510 -0.96 11.23 -17.41
C ASN A 510 0.42 11.22 -16.74
N SER A 511 0.85 12.34 -16.15
CA SER A 511 2.09 12.43 -15.37
C SER A 511 2.04 11.70 -14.02
N LEU A 512 0.90 11.12 -13.65
CA LEU A 512 0.70 10.32 -12.44
C LEU A 512 0.04 8.97 -12.75
N GLY A 513 0.11 8.53 -14.01
CA GLY A 513 -0.36 7.22 -14.46
C GLY A 513 -1.81 7.17 -14.97
N GLU A 514 -2.55 8.27 -15.08
CA GLU A 514 -3.90 8.31 -15.69
C GLU A 514 -4.89 7.31 -15.05
N PHE A 515 -5.14 7.47 -13.75
CA PHE A 515 -6.12 6.67 -13.00
C PHE A 515 -7.54 7.04 -13.44
N THR A 516 -8.31 6.04 -13.83
CA THR A 516 -9.64 6.21 -14.45
C THR A 516 -10.78 6.13 -13.42
N ASP A 517 -12.03 6.13 -13.91
CA ASP A 517 -13.23 5.88 -13.12
C ASP A 517 -13.52 4.38 -12.91
N SER A 518 -12.57 3.49 -13.22
CA SER A 518 -12.73 2.06 -13.05
C SER A 518 -12.67 1.64 -11.58
N ALA A 519 -13.36 0.55 -11.24
CA ALA A 519 -13.33 -0.01 -9.89
C ALA A 519 -11.92 -0.43 -9.44
N ALA A 520 -11.08 -0.89 -10.38
CA ALA A 520 -9.70 -1.26 -10.12
C ALA A 520 -8.84 -0.04 -9.75
N ASP A 521 -9.13 1.13 -10.33
CA ASP A 521 -8.33 2.35 -10.14
C ASP A 521 -8.63 3.09 -8.85
N HIS A 522 -9.70 2.77 -8.11
CA HIS A 522 -9.81 3.25 -6.72
C HIS A 522 -8.62 2.78 -5.85
N SER A 523 -8.00 1.67 -6.24
CA SER A 523 -6.80 1.12 -5.61
C SER A 523 -5.71 0.87 -6.67
N GLY A 524 -5.67 1.68 -7.73
CA GLY A 524 -4.80 1.46 -8.90
C GLY A 524 -3.31 1.37 -8.53
N GLN A 525 -2.89 2.11 -7.52
CA GLN A 525 -1.53 2.12 -6.98
C GLN A 525 -1.09 0.78 -6.38
N PHE A 526 -2.04 -0.14 -6.13
CA PHE A 526 -1.77 -1.50 -5.68
C PHE A 526 -2.19 -2.54 -6.72
N ASN A 527 -3.26 -2.25 -7.48
CA ASN A 527 -3.88 -3.22 -8.38
C ASN A 527 -3.19 -3.30 -9.74
N ARG A 528 -2.71 -2.18 -10.29
CA ARG A 528 -1.98 -2.16 -11.57
C ARG A 528 -0.58 -2.76 -11.38
N PRO A 529 0.04 -3.34 -12.41
CA PRO A 529 1.49 -3.58 -12.42
C PRO A 529 2.28 -2.30 -12.13
N ILE A 530 3.51 -2.42 -11.60
CA ILE A 530 4.34 -1.27 -11.24
C ILE A 530 4.52 -0.26 -12.38
N GLN A 531 4.63 -0.71 -13.64
CA GLN A 531 4.83 0.14 -14.81
C GLN A 531 3.67 1.13 -14.97
N GLY A 532 2.43 0.68 -14.79
CA GLY A 532 1.23 1.51 -14.84
C GLY A 532 0.99 2.40 -13.61
N ALA A 533 1.87 2.32 -12.61
CA ALA A 533 1.86 3.13 -11.40
C ALA A 533 3.22 3.80 -11.10
N PHE A 534 4.19 3.69 -12.01
CA PHE A 534 5.59 4.06 -11.73
C PHE A 534 5.72 5.55 -11.43
N ASP A 535 5.11 6.40 -12.26
CA ASP A 535 5.09 7.86 -12.09
C ASP A 535 4.46 8.28 -10.75
N PHE A 536 3.40 7.58 -10.32
CA PHE A 536 2.80 7.81 -9.01
C PHE A 536 3.80 7.52 -7.89
N TYR A 537 4.53 6.39 -7.94
CA TYR A 537 5.52 6.04 -6.93
C TYR A 537 6.76 6.93 -6.98
N SER A 538 7.18 7.38 -8.16
CA SER A 538 8.24 8.38 -8.32
C SER A 538 7.86 9.72 -7.69
N SER A 539 6.61 10.16 -7.91
CA SER A 539 6.07 11.35 -7.23
C SER A 539 6.01 11.14 -5.71
N LEU A 540 5.54 9.98 -5.24
CA LEU A 540 5.41 9.67 -3.82
C LEU A 540 6.78 9.62 -3.12
N SER A 541 7.78 9.00 -3.76
CA SER A 541 9.14 8.86 -3.21
C SER A 541 9.76 10.22 -2.91
N GLY A 542 9.54 11.21 -3.79
CA GLY A 542 9.95 12.60 -3.55
C GLY A 542 9.41 13.20 -2.24
N PHE A 543 8.25 12.76 -1.74
CA PHE A 543 7.69 13.26 -0.48
C PHE A 543 8.12 12.49 0.76
N VAL A 544 8.55 11.23 0.60
CA VAL A 544 8.87 10.33 1.72
C VAL A 544 10.37 10.07 1.90
N ASN A 545 11.19 10.38 0.90
CA ASN A 545 12.66 10.33 0.96
C ASN A 545 13.31 11.65 1.42
N GLU A 546 12.58 12.78 1.33
CA GLU A 546 13.06 14.13 1.69
C GLU A 546 13.34 14.39 3.18
#